data_AF-A0A358DEM5-F1
#
_entry.id   AF-A0A358DEM5-F1
#
_cell.length_a   1.000
_cell.length_b   1.000
_cell.length_c   1.000
_cell.angle_alpha   90.00
_cell.angle_beta   90.00
_cell.angle_gamma   90.00
#
_symmetry.space_group_name_H-M   'P 1'
#
loop_
_entity.id
_entity.type
_entity.pdbx_description
1 polymer ?
#
loop_
_entity_poly.entity_id
_entity_poly.type
_entity_poly.pdbx_seq_one_letter_code
_entity_poly.pdbx_strand_id
1 'polypeptide(L)'
;STIRHRYENDVQVSDWTMFLIIPRQAMGFHADESLSGKKIRANFYKCGDKTPETHFISWSPIDLPSPDFHAPQFFGLLEME
;
A
#
# COMPACT_ATOMS: atom_id res chain seq x y z
N SER A 1 2.66 18.91 8.64
CA SER A 1 1.75 17.76 8.73
C SER A 1 0.75 17.87 7.58
N THR A 2 0.50 16.78 6.84
CA THR A 2 -0.53 16.72 5.77
C THR A 2 -1.92 16.38 6.33
N ILE A 3 -2.04 16.18 7.63
CA ILE A 3 -3.27 15.77 8.29
C ILE A 3 -4.18 16.99 8.49
N ARG A 4 -5.41 16.90 7.98
CA ARG A 4 -6.49 17.86 8.16
C ARG A 4 -7.65 17.19 8.86
N HIS A 5 -7.96 17.63 10.07
CA HIS A 5 -9.15 17.16 10.79
C HIS A 5 -10.38 17.92 10.30
N ARG A 6 -11.49 17.19 10.15
CA ARG A 6 -12.83 17.72 9.86
C ARG A 6 -13.82 17.00 10.77
N TYR A 7 -15.04 17.52 10.83
CA TYR A 7 -16.13 16.88 11.56
C TYR A 7 -17.30 16.63 10.60
N GLU A 8 -17.83 15.42 10.65
CA GLU A 8 -19.01 14.98 9.90
C GLU A 8 -19.98 14.36 10.90
N ASN A 9 -21.18 14.93 11.06
CA ASN A 9 -22.19 14.47 12.03
C ASN A 9 -21.62 14.27 13.46
N ASP A 10 -20.89 15.26 13.97
CA ASP A 10 -20.19 15.25 15.27
C ASP A 10 -19.09 14.18 15.42
N VAL A 11 -18.72 13.48 14.34
CA VAL A 11 -17.60 12.53 14.30
C VAL A 11 -16.38 13.22 13.67
N GLN A 12 -15.23 13.14 14.34
CA GLN A 12 -13.98 13.62 13.77
C GLN A 12 -13.48 12.67 12.67
N VAL A 13 -13.30 13.19 11.46
CA VAL A 13 -12.63 12.52 10.34
C VAL A 13 -11.31 13.22 10.02
N SER A 14 -10.39 12.51 9.37
CA SER A 14 -9.07 13.06 9.05
C SER A 14 -8.68 12.76 7.61
N ASP A 15 -8.43 13.81 6.84
CA ASP A 15 -7.83 13.71 5.52
C ASP A 15 -6.31 13.81 5.69
N TRP A 16 -5.56 12.92 5.04
CA TRP A 16 -4.11 12.96 5.10
C TRP A 16 -3.51 12.35 3.84
N THR A 17 -2.28 12.75 3.53
CA THR A 17 -1.50 12.21 2.41
C THR A 17 -0.14 11.78 2.90
N MET A 18 0.38 10.69 2.35
CA MET A 18 1.73 10.19 2.61
C MET A 18 2.41 9.88 1.28
N PHE A 19 3.72 10.13 1.21
CA PHE A 19 4.57 9.73 0.10
C PHE A 19 5.76 8.95 0.64
N LEU A 20 6.29 8.03 -0.16
CA LEU A 20 7.47 7.25 0.17
C LEU A 20 8.38 7.19 -1.06
N ILE A 21 9.67 7.39 -0.83
CA ILE A 21 10.71 7.16 -1.83
C ILE A 21 11.47 5.92 -1.37
N ILE A 22 11.34 4.83 -2.13
CA ILE A 22 12.02 3.57 -1.83
C ILE A 22 13.26 3.47 -2.73
N PRO A 23 14.48 3.54 -2.18
CA PRO A 23 15.68 3.27 -2.97
C PRO A 23 15.62 1.86 -3.54
N ARG A 24 16.00 1.69 -4.81
CA ARG A 24 16.03 0.38 -5.47
C ARG A 24 16.88 -0.66 -4.73
N GLN A 25 17.95 -0.26 -4.06
CA GLN A 25 18.75 -1.18 -3.23
C GLN A 25 17.97 -1.72 -2.03
N ALA A 26 17.01 -0.95 -1.49
CA ALA A 26 16.15 -1.44 -0.41
C ALA A 26 15.17 -2.52 -0.89
N MET A 27 14.91 -2.60 -2.20
CA MET A 27 14.13 -3.66 -2.84
C MET A 27 14.99 -4.82 -3.35
N GLY A 28 16.31 -4.80 -3.10
CA GLY A 28 17.25 -5.85 -3.51
C GLY A 28 17.87 -5.69 -4.90
N PHE A 29 17.60 -4.60 -5.62
CA PHE A 29 18.25 -4.31 -6.90
C PHE A 29 19.64 -3.70 -6.71
N HIS A 30 20.51 -3.83 -7.72
CA HIS A 30 21.83 -3.18 -7.66
C HIS A 30 21.72 -1.65 -7.75
N ALA A 31 22.74 -0.97 -7.23
CA ALA A 31 22.81 0.50 -7.17
C ALA A 31 22.99 1.17 -8.55
N ASP A 32 23.26 0.41 -9.59
CA ASP A 32 23.41 0.81 -11.00
C ASP A 32 22.34 0.17 -11.90
N GLU A 33 21.53 -0.74 -11.37
CA GLU A 33 20.45 -1.40 -12.10
C GLU A 33 19.31 -0.43 -12.39
N SER A 34 18.93 -0.33 -13.67
CA SER A 34 17.74 0.41 -14.12
C SER A 34 16.48 -0.40 -13.88
N LEU A 35 15.41 0.25 -13.42
CA LEU A 35 14.10 -0.39 -13.30
C LEU A 35 13.28 -0.30 -14.58
N SER A 36 13.64 0.57 -15.53
CA SER A 36 12.89 0.73 -16.79
C SER A 36 12.77 -0.58 -17.56
N GLY A 37 11.56 -0.86 -18.05
CA GLY A 37 11.18 -2.10 -18.73
C GLY A 37 11.02 -3.32 -17.82
N LYS A 38 11.29 -3.22 -16.51
CA LYS A 38 11.11 -4.36 -15.59
C LYS A 38 9.64 -4.55 -15.25
N LYS A 39 9.28 -5.82 -15.07
CA LYS A 39 7.98 -6.24 -14.57
C LYS A 39 8.15 -6.72 -13.12
N ILE A 40 7.54 -6.01 -12.19
CA ILE A 40 7.63 -6.29 -10.75
C ILE A 40 6.26 -6.76 -10.26
N ARG A 41 6.22 -7.84 -9.48
CA ARG A 41 4.99 -8.26 -8.79
C ARG A 41 4.92 -7.62 -7.42
N ALA A 42 3.83 -6.92 -7.13
CA ALA A 42 3.61 -6.26 -5.86
C ALA A 42 2.12 -6.08 -5.55
N ASN A 43 1.82 -5.61 -4.34
CA ASN A 43 0.50 -5.14 -3.94
C ASN A 43 0.64 -3.96 -2.97
N PHE A 44 -0.43 -3.21 -2.75
CA PHE A 44 -0.48 -2.04 -1.86
C PHE A 44 -1.68 -2.17 -0.91
N TYR A 45 -1.50 -1.76 0.34
CA TYR A 45 -2.46 -2.07 1.41
C TYR A 45 -2.83 -0.85 2.26
N LYS A 46 -4.04 -0.90 2.84
CA LYS A 46 -4.46 -0.04 3.95
C LYS A 46 -5.13 -0.90 5.02
N CYS A 47 -4.72 -0.73 6.27
CA CYS A 47 -5.33 -1.40 7.41
C CYS A 47 -5.54 -0.48 8.62
N GLY A 48 -6.28 -0.99 9.60
CA GLY A 48 -6.64 -0.30 10.85
C GLY A 48 -7.12 -1.28 11.91
N ASP A 49 -6.26 -2.20 12.32
CA ASP A 49 -6.61 -3.32 13.22
C ASP A 49 -7.05 -2.86 14.62
N LYS A 50 -6.62 -1.66 15.02
CA LYS A 50 -6.93 -1.04 16.31
C LYS A 50 -7.72 0.27 16.18
N THR A 51 -8.23 0.59 15.00
CA THR A 51 -9.15 1.73 14.84
C THR A 51 -10.56 1.34 15.26
N PRO A 52 -11.44 2.30 15.63
CA PRO A 52 -12.82 1.99 16.01
C PRO A 52 -13.53 1.09 14.99
N GLU A 53 -13.34 1.39 13.71
CA GLU A 53 -13.75 0.53 12.60
C GLU A 53 -12.55 -0.25 12.06
N THR A 54 -12.53 -1.57 12.26
CA THR A 54 -11.48 -2.45 11.74
C THR A 54 -11.64 -2.61 10.22
N HIS A 55 -10.55 -2.53 9.47
CA HIS A 55 -10.58 -2.63 8.01
C HIS A 55 -9.27 -3.14 7.42
N PHE A 56 -9.37 -3.80 6.27
CA PHE A 56 -8.26 -4.35 5.47
C PHE A 56 -8.58 -4.18 3.99
N ILE A 57 -7.75 -3.45 3.25
CA ILE A 57 -8.00 -3.06 1.85
C ILE A 57 -6.71 -3.31 1.04
N SER A 58 -6.85 -3.82 -0.18
CA SER A 58 -5.74 -4.03 -1.13
C SER A 58 -6.03 -3.42 -2.50
N TRP A 59 -4.97 -3.12 -3.26
CA TRP A 59 -5.08 -2.71 -4.66
C TRP A 59 -5.37 -3.91 -5.58
N SER A 60 -4.55 -4.95 -5.53
CA SER A 60 -4.81 -6.21 -6.22
C SER A 60 -5.69 -7.10 -5.33
N PRO A 61 -6.80 -7.68 -5.83
CA PRO A 61 -7.70 -8.50 -5.04
C PRO A 61 -7.02 -9.73 -4.43
N ILE A 62 -7.33 -10.02 -3.16
CA ILE A 62 -6.88 -11.22 -2.44
C ILE A 62 -8.11 -12.06 -2.10
N ASP A 63 -8.14 -13.29 -2.59
CA ASP A 63 -9.24 -14.23 -2.36
C ASP A 63 -8.81 -15.29 -1.35
N LEU A 64 -8.83 -14.92 -0.07
CA LEU A 64 -8.51 -15.78 1.07
C LEU A 64 -9.65 -15.73 2.09
N PRO A 65 -9.89 -16.82 2.84
CA PRO A 65 -11.00 -16.91 3.79
C PRO A 65 -10.86 -15.97 4.99
N SER A 66 -9.65 -15.45 5.24
CA SER A 66 -9.34 -14.48 6.28
C SER A 66 -8.32 -13.45 5.78
N PRO A 67 -8.29 -12.23 6.33
CA PRO A 67 -7.32 -11.22 5.94
C PRO A 67 -5.87 -11.70 6.10
N ASP A 68 -5.15 -11.79 4.99
CA ASP A 68 -3.71 -12.05 4.96
C ASP A 68 -3.09 -11.29 3.78
N PHE A 69 -2.14 -10.40 4.09
CA PHE A 69 -1.41 -9.64 3.08
C PHE A 69 -0.17 -10.37 2.57
N HIS A 70 0.33 -11.39 3.28
CA HIS A 70 1.54 -12.14 2.93
C HIS A 70 1.24 -13.27 1.94
N ALA A 71 0.56 -12.94 0.85
CA ALA A 71 0.10 -13.89 -0.16
C ALA A 71 0.61 -13.50 -1.57
N PRO A 72 1.88 -13.81 -1.91
CA PRO A 72 2.52 -13.38 -3.16
C PRO A 72 1.79 -13.80 -4.44
N GLN A 73 1.02 -14.88 -4.39
CA GLN A 73 0.20 -15.36 -5.51
C GLN A 73 -0.87 -14.36 -5.95
N PHE A 74 -1.27 -13.42 -5.07
CA PHE A 74 -2.23 -12.35 -5.36
C PHE A 74 -1.58 -11.01 -5.69
N PHE A 75 -0.27 -10.98 -5.97
CA PHE A 75 0.38 -9.74 -6.38
C PHE A 75 -0.01 -9.37 -7.81
N GLY A 76 -0.36 -8.09 -8.00
CA GLY A 76 -0.55 -7.48 -9.31
C GLY A 76 0.78 -7.27 -10.04
N LEU A 77 0.70 -6.91 -11.31
CA LEU A 77 1.87 -6.63 -12.16
C LEU A 77 2.09 -5.13 -12.27
N LEU A 78 3.28 -4.66 -11.89
CA LEU A 78 3.76 -3.30 -12.12
C LEU A 78 4.69 -3.32 -13.33
N GLU A 79 4.41 -2.51 -14.33
CA GLU A 79 5.27 -2.30 -15.49
C GLU A 79 5.99 -0.96 -15.30
N MET A 80 7.31 -1.04 -15.15
CA MET A 80 8.15 0.14 -14.94
C MET A 80 8.50 0.74 -16.31
N GLU A 81 8.15 1.99 -16.55
CA GLU A 81 8.49 2.74 -17.78
C GLU A 81 10.01 2.95 -17.91
#